data_AF-U1MUY0-F1
#
_entry.id   AF-U1MUY0-F1
#
_cell.length_a   1.000
_cell.length_b   1.000
_cell.length_c   1.000
_cell.angle_alpha   90.00
_cell.angle_beta   90.00
_cell.angle_gamma   90.00
#
_symmetry.space_group_name_H-M   'P 1'
#
loop_
_entity.id
_entity.type
_entity.pdbx_description
1 polymer ?
#
loop_
_entity_poly.entity_id
_entity_poly.type
_entity_poly.pdbx_seq_one_letter_code
_entity_poly.pdbx_strand_id
1 'polypeptide(L)' 'AVYISGYSTVLDQFDFPDLEMVTMSETVNNTKQIVKVTNLLIIADCDTGYGGIHDIRRAAREYQKAGVAAVQY' A
#
# COMPACT_ATOMS: atom_id res chain seq x y z
N ALA A 1 -1.89 -3.28 -16.10
CA ALA A 1 -1.62 -3.24 -14.65
C ALA A 1 -1.69 -1.80 -14.19
N VAL A 2 -2.00 -1.55 -12.91
CA VAL A 2 -2.07 -0.22 -12.30
C VAL A 2 -1.08 -0.20 -11.13
N TYR A 3 -0.41 0.93 -10.94
CA TYR A 3 0.46 1.17 -9.81
C TYR A 3 -0.24 2.08 -8.80
N ILE A 4 -0.22 1.72 -7.52
CA ILE A 4 -0.69 2.56 -6.41
C ILE A 4 0.53 3.17 -5.75
N SER A 5 0.65 4.49 -5.87
CA SER A 5 1.72 5.27 -5.28
C SER A 5 1.49 5.50 -3.79
N GLY A 6 2.56 5.39 -2.99
CA GLY A 6 2.58 5.80 -1.59
C GLY A 6 2.24 7.28 -1.46
N TYR A 7 2.98 8.13 -2.18
CA TYR A 7 2.75 9.57 -2.22
C TYR A 7 1.30 9.96 -2.50
N SER A 8 0.72 9.41 -3.57
CA SER A 8 -0.65 9.76 -3.97
C SER A 8 -1.67 9.30 -2.93
N THR A 9 -1.41 8.16 -2.25
CA THR A 9 -2.27 7.68 -1.16
C THR A 9 -2.24 8.65 0.02
N VAL A 10 -1.06 9.13 0.42
CA VAL A 10 -0.89 10.05 1.55
C VAL A 10 -1.50 11.41 1.26
N LEU A 11 -1.23 11.96 0.07
CA LEU A 11 -1.73 13.26 -0.35
C LEU A 11 -3.26 13.28 -0.46
N ASP A 12 -3.85 12.31 -1.18
CA ASP A 12 -5.29 12.32 -1.46
C ASP A 12 -6.13 12.03 -0.21
N GLN A 13 -5.63 11.22 0.73
CA GLN A 13 -6.41 10.82 1.91
C GLN A 13 -6.18 11.70 3.14
N PHE A 14 -4.96 12.22 3.31
CA PHE A 14 -4.55 12.86 4.56
C PHE A 14 -4.03 14.29 4.38
N ASP A 15 -3.83 14.73 3.14
CA ASP A 15 -3.24 16.05 2.81
C ASP A 15 -1.88 16.26 3.49
N PHE A 16 -1.14 15.16 3.60
CA PHE A 16 0.16 15.09 4.24
C PHE A 16 1.29 15.04 3.20
N PRO A 17 2.47 15.62 3.50
CA PRO A 17 3.68 15.32 2.74
C PRO A 17 4.09 13.85 2.90
N ASP A 18 4.76 13.32 1.88
CA ASP A 18 5.25 11.93 1.84
C ASP A 18 6.48 11.73 2.72
N LEU A 19 6.27 11.66 4.03
CA LEU A 19 7.31 11.55 5.04
C LEU A 19 7.03 10.38 5.99
N GLU A 20 6.53 9.26 5.44
CA GLU A 20 6.16 8.05 6.20
C GLU A 20 5.18 8.35 7.37
N MET A 21 4.34 9.38 7.22
CA MET A 21 3.40 9.80 8.27
C MET A 21 2.14 8.93 8.35
N VAL A 22 1.97 8.02 7.40
CA VAL A 22 0.81 7.12 7.28
C VAL A 22 1.26 5.70 7.60
N THR A 23 0.40 4.97 8.30
CA THR A 23 0.65 3.60 8.71
C THR A 23 0.35 2.60 7.60
N MET A 24 0.99 1.43 7.65
CA MET A 24 0.68 0.28 6.79
C MET A 24 -0.83 -0.03 6.71
N SER A 25 -1.54 0.11 7.83
CA SER A 25 -2.96 -0.25 7.88
C SER A 25 -3.80 0.69 7.01
N GLU A 26 -3.44 1.96 6.97
CA GLU A 26 -4.11 2.99 6.17
C GLU A 26 -3.84 2.79 4.67
N THR A 27 -2.58 2.57 4.28
CA THR A 27 -2.21 2.31 2.88
C THR A 27 -2.81 1.01 2.35
N VAL A 28 -2.80 -0.07 3.15
CA VAL A 28 -3.46 -1.33 2.81
C VAL A 28 -4.98 -1.16 2.69
N ASN A 29 -5.60 -0.35 3.56
CA ASN A 29 -7.03 -0.11 3.49
C ASN A 29 -7.43 0.65 2.21
N ASN A 30 -6.66 1.67 1.81
CA ASN A 30 -6.84 2.33 0.52
C ASN A 30 -6.76 1.32 -0.64
N THR A 31 -5.69 0.53 -0.63
CA THR A 31 -5.43 -0.49 -1.64
C THR A 31 -6.58 -1.50 -1.76
N LYS A 32 -7.15 -1.94 -0.64
CA LYS A 32 -8.33 -2.83 -0.63
C LYS A 32 -9.54 -2.21 -1.31
N GLN A 33 -9.75 -0.89 -1.21
CA GLN A 33 -10.86 -0.23 -1.91
C GLN A 33 -10.61 -0.18 -3.42
N ILE A 34 -9.38 0.09 -3.83
CA ILE A 34 -8.99 0.14 -5.25
C ILE A 34 -9.13 -1.26 -5.88
N VAL A 35 -8.65 -2.31 -5.21
CA VAL A 35 -8.78 -3.70 -5.69
C VAL A 35 -10.24 -4.11 -5.89
N LYS A 36 -11.18 -3.60 -5.09
CA LYS A 36 -12.62 -3.95 -5.22
C LYS A 36 -13.28 -3.38 -6.47
N VAL A 37 -12.74 -2.31 -7.06
CA VAL A 37 -13.39 -1.60 -8.17
C VAL A 37 -12.78 -1.92 -9.54
N THR A 38 -11.71 -2.71 -9.59
CA THR A 38 -11.06 -3.08 -10.85
C THR A 38 -10.56 -4.52 -10.84
N ASN A 39 -10.57 -5.16 -12.01
CA ASN A 39 -10.00 -6.49 -12.22
C ASN A 39 -8.56 -6.43 -12.78
N LEU A 40 -7.96 -5.25 -12.86
CA LEU A 40 -6.58 -5.09 -13.34
C LEU A 40 -5.58 -5.56 -12.28
N LEU A 41 -4.43 -6.08 -12.73
CA LEU A 41 -3.30 -6.37 -11.84
C LEU A 41 -2.82 -5.08 -11.17
N ILE A 42 -2.72 -5.10 -9.84
CA ILE A 42 -2.29 -3.97 -9.02
C ILE A 42 -0.89 -4.23 -8.48
N ILE A 43 -0.03 -3.23 -8.63
CA ILE A 43 1.27 -3.14 -7.97
C ILE A 43 1.15 -2.03 -6.92
N ALA A 44 1.54 -2.30 -5.69
CA ALA A 44 1.42 -1.32 -4.61
C ALA A 44 2.78 -0.94 -4.04
N ASP A 45 2.94 0.34 -3.73
CA ASP A 45 4.02 0.88 -2.92
C ASP A 45 3.87 0.40 -1.47
N CYS A 46 4.95 -0.16 -0.91
CA CYS A 46 5.02 -0.67 0.46
C CYS A 46 6.01 0.12 1.32
N ASP A 47 6.45 1.29 0.82
CA ASP A 47 7.50 2.10 1.44
C ASP A 47 8.71 1.24 1.81
N THR A 48 9.35 1.50 2.94
CA THR A 48 10.44 0.67 3.49
C THR A 48 9.94 -0.63 4.15
N GLY A 49 8.64 -0.94 4.07
CA GLY A 49 8.00 -2.09 4.72
C GLY A 49 7.60 -1.84 6.18
N TYR A 50 7.46 -0.58 6.58
CA TYR A 50 6.82 -0.11 7.82
C TYR A 50 7.49 -0.56 9.13
N GLY A 51 8.79 -0.89 9.10
CA GLY A 51 9.54 -1.25 10.30
C GLY A 51 10.65 -2.27 10.04
N GLY A 52 10.77 -3.25 10.92
CA GLY A 52 11.80 -4.29 10.83
C GLY A 52 11.43 -5.45 9.90
N ILE A 53 12.27 -6.48 9.85
CA ILE A 53 12.06 -7.68 9.02
C ILE A 53 10.70 -8.36 9.31
N HIS A 54 10.24 -8.33 10.56
CA HIS A 54 8.93 -8.88 10.94
C HIS A 54 7.78 -8.05 10.38
N ASP A 55 7.94 -6.73 10.31
CA ASP A 55 6.95 -5.81 9.76
C ASP A 55 6.89 -5.91 8.24
N ILE A 56 8.02 -6.01 7.55
CA ILE A 56 8.08 -6.29 6.10
C ILE A 56 7.28 -7.56 5.76
N ARG A 57 7.50 -8.64 6.54
CA ARG A 57 6.76 -9.90 6.35
C ARG A 57 5.27 -9.73 6.62
N ARG A 58 4.89 -8.94 7.62
CA ARG A 58 3.48 -8.63 7.93
C ARG A 58 2.86 -7.83 6.78
N ALA A 59 3.54 -6.79 6.29
CA ALA A 59 3.10 -5.95 5.20
C ALA A 59 2.87 -6.79 3.93
N ALA A 60 3.84 -7.61 3.52
CA ALA A 60 3.70 -8.52 2.38
C ALA A 60 2.40 -9.33 2.43
N ARG A 61 2.08 -9.89 3.61
CA ARG A 61 0.87 -10.70 3.83
C ARG A 61 -0.40 -9.86 3.79
N GLU A 62 -0.39 -8.65 4.34
CA GLU A 62 -1.57 -7.78 4.34
C GLU A 62 -1.90 -7.25 2.95
N TYR A 63 -0.89 -6.86 2.16
CA TYR A 63 -1.06 -6.48 0.75
C TYR A 63 -1.51 -7.68 -0.10
N GLN A 64 -0.94 -8.88 0.11
CA GLN A 64 -1.40 -10.08 -0.58
C GLN A 64 -2.88 -10.38 -0.27
N LYS A 65 -3.29 -10.31 1.00
CA LYS A 65 -4.71 -10.47 1.40
C LYS A 65 -5.61 -9.39 0.81
N ALA A 66 -5.08 -8.20 0.56
CA ALA A 66 -5.81 -7.12 -0.10
C ALA A 66 -6.09 -7.41 -1.58
N GLY A 67 -5.42 -8.40 -2.19
CA GLY A 67 -5.57 -8.77 -3.60
C GLY A 67 -4.57 -8.07 -4.53
N VAL A 68 -3.46 -7.57 -3.98
CA VAL A 68 -2.37 -6.98 -4.76
C VAL A 68 -1.55 -8.07 -5.44
N ALA A 69 -1.14 -7.82 -6.68
CA ALA A 69 -0.36 -8.77 -7.47
C ALA A 69 1.14 -8.69 -7.17
N ALA A 70 1.68 -7.50 -6.87
CA ALA A 70 3.06 -7.30 -6.48
C ALA A 70 3.22 -6.09 -5.55
N VAL A 71 4.24 -6.11 -4.70
CA VAL A 71 4.62 -5.00 -3.83
C VAL A 71 6.01 -4.50 -4.19
N GLN A 72 6.21 -3.18 -4.11
CA GLN A 72 7.51 -2.53 -4.19
C GLN A 72 7.96 -2.13 -2.78
N TYR A 73 9.25 -2.33 -2.50
CA TYR A 73 9.93 -1.88 -1.28
C TYR A 73 11.04 -0.88 -1.65
#